data_AF-A0A2A5GMX2-F1
#
_entry.id   AF-A0A2A5GMX2-F1
#
_cell.length_a   1.000
_cell.length_b   1.000
_cell.length_c   1.000
_cell.angle_alpha   90.00
_cell.angle_beta   90.00
_cell.angle_gamma   90.00
#
_symmetry.space_group_name_H-M   'P 1'
#
loop_
_entity.id
_entity.type
_entity.pdbx_description
1 polymer ?
#
loop_
_entity_poly.entity_id
_entity_poly.type
_entity_poly.pdbx_seq_one_letter_code
_entity_poly.pdbx_strand_id
1 'polypeptide(L)'
;MMENSQNDSNETKNFSVEQQDNSKVDVSRRHFSRLGAATPILLTLASRPVFGGNCLSNMMSGNLSDPDRGQCGPGWSPGGWRNPVGEINGMDTLDAWAAAGYYYGELDGNDKSSCVKGNGVIKNKRECYSGGSVYADTPLPGSDTRTLIEILGTNDIKKHCITALLNASLSENTGGFNYVLTVNQVVGLCNGSIPVPGGLSLNNFLDSTWI
;
A
#
# COMPACT_ATOMS: atom_id res chain seq x y z
N MET A 1 -7.59 -79.45 -32.28
CA MET A 1 -6.33 -79.38 -33.04
C MET A 1 -5.84 -77.95 -33.02
N MET A 2 -4.67 -77.78 -32.41
CA MET A 2 -3.59 -76.84 -32.74
C MET A 2 -3.84 -75.32 -32.66
N GLU A 3 -3.04 -74.72 -31.77
CA GLU A 3 -2.58 -73.33 -31.74
C GLU A 3 -1.95 -72.87 -33.07
N ASN A 4 -2.00 -71.56 -33.32
CA ASN A 4 -0.90 -70.68 -33.76
C ASN A 4 -1.46 -69.25 -33.83
N SER A 5 -1.05 -68.28 -33.00
CA SER A 5 0.28 -67.67 -32.79
C SER A 5 0.64 -66.60 -33.83
N GLN A 6 1.03 -65.43 -33.28
CA GLN A 6 1.86 -64.33 -33.80
C GLN A 6 1.21 -63.29 -34.74
N ASN A 7 1.10 -62.01 -34.32
CA ASN A 7 2.13 -60.94 -34.23
C ASN A 7 2.51 -60.38 -35.60
N ASP A 8 2.27 -59.09 -35.85
CA ASP A 8 3.36 -58.09 -35.86
C ASP A 8 2.87 -56.66 -36.19
N SER A 9 3.50 -55.76 -35.45
CA SER A 9 3.60 -54.30 -35.47
C SER A 9 3.93 -53.64 -36.83
N ASN A 10 3.54 -52.37 -37.03
CA ASN A 10 4.47 -51.25 -37.31
C ASN A 10 3.76 -49.88 -37.54
N GLU A 11 3.88 -49.03 -36.52
CA GLU A 11 4.43 -47.67 -36.51
C GLU A 11 4.28 -46.68 -37.70
N THR A 12 3.51 -45.62 -37.43
CA THR A 12 3.77 -44.16 -37.59
C THR A 12 4.49 -43.60 -38.83
N LYS A 13 3.81 -42.74 -39.60
CA LYS A 13 4.39 -41.48 -40.14
C LYS A 13 3.36 -40.34 -40.18
N ASN A 14 3.65 -39.29 -39.40
CA ASN A 14 3.08 -37.96 -39.51
C ASN A 14 3.48 -37.30 -40.84
N PHE A 15 2.63 -36.44 -41.39
CA PHE A 15 2.88 -35.00 -41.63
C PHE A 15 2.02 -34.49 -42.80
N SER A 16 1.32 -33.40 -42.50
CA SER A 16 0.32 -32.65 -43.26
C SER A 16 0.85 -31.98 -44.53
N VAL A 17 0.02 -31.94 -45.58
CA VAL A 17 0.02 -30.87 -46.58
C VAL A 17 -1.45 -30.51 -46.91
N GLU A 18 -1.79 -29.26 -46.66
CA GLU A 18 -3.04 -28.61 -47.00
C GLU A 18 -2.95 -27.98 -48.41
N GLN A 19 -4.10 -27.93 -49.11
CA GLN A 19 -4.47 -27.03 -50.24
C GLN A 19 -3.80 -27.35 -51.60
N GLN A 20 -4.45 -27.41 -52.77
CA GLN A 20 -5.71 -26.94 -53.40
C GLN A 20 -6.10 -28.04 -54.44
N ASP A 21 -7.33 -28.26 -54.91
CA ASP A 21 -8.09 -27.35 -55.78
C ASP A 21 -9.43 -28.01 -56.22
N ASN A 22 -10.41 -27.15 -56.48
CA ASN A 22 -11.57 -27.30 -57.36
C ASN A 22 -12.80 -28.15 -56.96
N SER A 23 -13.67 -27.47 -56.20
CA SER A 23 -15.02 -27.07 -56.63
C SER A 23 -16.04 -28.15 -57.01
N LYS A 24 -16.79 -28.60 -55.99
CA LYS A 24 -18.24 -28.81 -56.15
C LYS A 24 -18.95 -28.44 -54.85
N VAL A 25 -19.34 -27.16 -54.76
CA VAL A 25 -20.13 -26.63 -53.66
C VAL A 25 -21.55 -27.20 -53.77
N ASP A 26 -21.88 -28.16 -52.92
CA ASP A 26 -23.27 -28.54 -52.68
C ASP A 26 -23.87 -27.56 -51.68
N VAL A 27 -24.68 -26.63 -52.19
CA VAL A 27 -25.43 -25.62 -51.43
C VAL A 27 -26.65 -26.28 -50.80
N SER A 28 -26.42 -27.24 -49.93
CA SER A 28 -27.45 -27.83 -49.09
C SER A 28 -27.65 -26.95 -47.85
N ARG A 29 -28.52 -25.96 -48.05
CA ARG A 29 -29.31 -25.20 -47.08
C ARG A 29 -29.33 -25.78 -45.65
N ARG A 30 -28.37 -25.40 -44.81
CA ARG A 30 -28.56 -25.37 -43.35
C ARG A 30 -28.97 -23.97 -42.93
N HIS A 31 -30.27 -23.71 -43.02
CA HIS A 31 -30.92 -22.73 -42.17
C HIS A 31 -30.79 -23.20 -40.72
N PHE A 32 -29.85 -22.64 -39.96
CA PHE A 32 -29.86 -22.75 -38.51
C PHE A 32 -30.46 -21.47 -37.93
N SER A 33 -31.71 -21.63 -37.51
CA SER A 33 -32.54 -20.64 -36.86
C SER A 33 -31.90 -20.14 -35.56
N ARG A 34 -31.81 -18.82 -35.46
CA ARG A 34 -32.15 -17.98 -34.29
C ARG A 34 -32.41 -18.66 -32.93
N LEU A 35 -31.81 -18.02 -31.91
CA LEU A 35 -32.29 -17.76 -30.55
C LEU A 35 -32.04 -18.81 -29.45
N GLY A 36 -31.27 -18.39 -28.45
CA GLY A 36 -31.10 -19.06 -27.16
C GLY A 36 -29.89 -18.54 -26.38
N ALA A 37 -29.69 -17.21 -26.30
CA ALA A 37 -28.61 -16.63 -25.50
C ALA A 37 -28.93 -16.78 -24.01
N ALA A 38 -28.38 -17.81 -23.36
CA ALA A 38 -28.28 -17.87 -21.92
C ALA A 38 -27.36 -16.73 -21.46
N THR A 39 -27.92 -15.70 -20.85
CA THR A 39 -27.16 -14.57 -20.32
C THR A 39 -26.21 -15.09 -19.23
N PRO A 40 -24.89 -14.85 -19.32
CA PRO A 40 -24.03 -15.09 -18.18
C PRO A 40 -24.48 -14.19 -17.04
N ILE A 41 -24.67 -14.76 -15.85
CA ILE A 41 -24.85 -14.00 -14.61
C ILE A 41 -23.60 -13.12 -14.50
N LEU A 42 -23.79 -11.81 -14.66
CA LEU A 42 -22.77 -10.80 -14.40
C LEU A 42 -22.42 -10.87 -12.91
N LEU A 43 -21.40 -11.63 -12.56
CA LEU A 43 -20.72 -11.54 -11.27
C LEU A 43 -20.01 -10.18 -11.23
N THR A 44 -20.69 -9.15 -10.74
CA THR A 44 -20.09 -7.86 -10.40
C THR A 44 -19.23 -8.02 -9.16
N LEU A 45 -18.00 -8.49 -9.35
CA LEU A 45 -16.91 -8.17 -8.43
C LEU A 45 -15.80 -7.47 -9.22
N ALA A 46 -16.14 -6.30 -9.77
CA ALA A 46 -15.14 -5.28 -10.08
C ALA A 46 -14.67 -4.63 -8.78
N SER A 47 -14.14 -5.43 -7.85
CA SER A 47 -13.28 -4.92 -6.80
C SER A 47 -11.99 -4.52 -7.50
N ARG A 48 -11.90 -3.26 -7.94
CA ARG A 48 -10.59 -2.64 -8.14
C ARG A 48 -9.82 -2.95 -6.87
N PRO A 49 -8.69 -3.68 -6.93
CA PRO A 49 -7.88 -3.88 -5.74
C PRO A 49 -7.62 -2.49 -5.18
N VAL A 50 -8.02 -2.21 -3.94
CA VAL A 50 -7.75 -0.94 -3.27
C VAL A 50 -6.24 -0.66 -3.21
N PHE A 51 -5.44 -1.67 -3.54
CA PHE A 51 -3.99 -1.72 -3.63
C PHE A 51 -3.41 -1.56 -5.05
N GLY A 52 -4.22 -1.18 -6.04
CA GLY A 52 -3.79 -0.93 -7.43
C GLY A 52 -2.92 0.31 -7.64
N GLY A 53 -2.20 0.77 -6.61
CA GLY A 53 -1.16 1.78 -6.74
C GLY A 53 0.16 1.12 -7.17
N ASN A 54 0.94 1.82 -7.99
CA ASN A 54 2.24 1.36 -8.50
C ASN A 54 3.21 0.92 -7.38
N CYS A 55 3.06 1.46 -6.17
CA CYS A 55 3.97 1.26 -5.05
C CYS A 55 3.83 -0.09 -4.33
N LEU A 56 2.60 -0.46 -3.97
CA LEU A 56 2.40 -1.59 -3.05
C LEU A 56 2.57 -2.93 -3.77
N SER A 57 2.23 -2.99 -5.06
CA SER A 57 2.48 -4.18 -5.89
C SER A 57 3.98 -4.48 -6.01
N ASN A 58 4.82 -3.44 -6.09
CA ASN A 58 6.29 -3.60 -6.11
C ASN A 58 6.83 -4.05 -4.75
N MET A 59 6.32 -3.48 -3.65
CA MET A 59 6.72 -3.86 -2.29
C MET A 59 6.33 -5.32 -1.96
N MET A 60 5.18 -5.79 -2.45
CA MET A 60 4.74 -7.18 -2.28
C MET A 60 5.44 -8.18 -3.21
N SER A 61 5.86 -7.76 -4.41
CA SER A 61 6.47 -8.68 -5.39
C SER A 61 7.91 -9.07 -5.04
N GLY A 62 8.62 -8.31 -4.19
CA GLY A 62 10.03 -8.57 -3.83
C GLY A 62 11.00 -8.53 -5.02
N ASN A 63 10.52 -8.22 -6.23
CA ASN A 63 11.32 -8.18 -7.44
C ASN A 63 11.83 -6.74 -7.64
N LEU A 64 12.87 -6.39 -6.89
CA LEU A 64 13.54 -5.08 -6.90
C LEU A 64 14.36 -4.80 -8.18
N SER A 65 14.16 -5.58 -9.24
CA SER A 65 15.00 -5.58 -10.45
C SER A 65 14.60 -4.54 -11.49
N ASP A 66 13.54 -3.76 -11.27
CA ASP A 66 12.98 -2.84 -12.27
C ASP A 66 12.82 -1.41 -11.67
N PRO A 67 13.84 -0.54 -11.83
CA PRO A 67 13.89 0.77 -11.16
C PRO A 67 12.92 1.83 -11.71
N ASP A 68 12.20 1.55 -12.81
CA ASP A 68 11.33 2.53 -13.48
C ASP A 68 9.82 2.36 -13.22
N ARG A 69 9.42 1.52 -12.25
CA ARG A 69 8.00 1.20 -11.96
C ARG A 69 7.30 2.14 -10.97
N GLY A 70 7.60 3.43 -11.01
CA GLY A 70 7.07 4.42 -10.08
C GLY A 70 7.89 4.46 -8.78
N GLN A 71 8.55 5.59 -8.55
CA GLN A 71 9.47 5.80 -7.43
C GLN A 71 8.71 5.98 -6.13
N CYS A 72 8.33 4.88 -5.50
CA CYS A 72 7.73 4.91 -4.17
C CYS A 72 8.82 4.65 -3.14
N GLY A 73 8.95 5.57 -2.19
CA GLY A 73 9.95 5.51 -1.13
C GLY A 73 9.36 4.96 0.17
N PRO A 74 10.18 4.34 1.02
CA PRO A 74 9.81 4.14 2.40
C PRO A 74 9.56 5.50 3.06
N GLY A 75 8.59 5.55 3.96
CA GLY A 75 8.36 6.72 4.81
C GLY A 75 9.39 6.82 5.95
N TRP A 76 9.12 7.72 6.88
CA TRP A 76 9.91 7.91 8.09
C TRP A 76 9.27 7.17 9.27
N SER A 77 10.10 6.54 10.08
CA SER A 77 9.70 5.84 11.31
C SER A 77 9.09 6.78 12.36
N PRO A 78 8.39 6.24 13.38
CA PRO A 78 7.87 7.04 14.48
C PRO A 78 8.96 7.87 15.19
N GLY A 79 10.20 7.36 15.20
CA GLY A 79 11.36 8.07 15.75
C GLY A 79 11.74 9.31 14.95
N GLY A 80 11.68 9.24 13.62
CA GLY A 80 11.90 10.38 12.73
C GLY A 80 10.86 11.48 12.96
N TRP A 81 9.57 11.12 12.89
CA TRP A 81 8.46 12.05 13.15
C TRP A 81 8.46 12.67 14.55
N ARG A 82 9.05 11.98 15.53
CA ARG A 82 9.12 12.45 16.91
C ARG A 82 10.29 13.41 17.17
N ASN A 83 11.30 13.48 16.32
CA ASN A 83 12.50 14.27 16.60
C ASN A 83 12.37 15.71 16.07
N PRO A 84 12.22 16.75 16.92
CA PRO A 84 11.95 18.12 16.44
C PRO A 84 13.17 18.81 15.83
N VAL A 85 14.35 18.19 15.86
CA VAL A 85 15.60 18.68 15.25
C VAL A 85 16.07 17.76 14.11
N GLY A 86 15.19 16.88 13.63
CA GLY A 86 15.46 16.01 12.50
C GLY A 86 15.01 16.61 11.18
N GLU A 87 15.32 15.88 10.11
CA GLU A 87 14.85 16.18 8.77
C GLU A 87 13.95 15.04 8.29
N ILE A 88 12.83 15.39 7.66
CA ILE A 88 11.89 14.48 7.01
C ILE A 88 11.77 14.96 5.59
N ASN A 89 12.11 14.14 4.60
CA ASN A 89 12.04 14.49 3.19
C ASN A 89 12.74 15.81 2.79
N GLY A 90 13.94 16.10 3.27
CA GLY A 90 14.62 17.35 2.90
C GLY A 90 14.18 18.59 3.69
N MET A 91 13.21 18.46 4.60
CA MET A 91 12.61 19.58 5.34
C MET A 91 12.69 19.36 6.85
N ASP A 92 12.76 20.47 7.60
CA ASP A 92 12.76 20.44 9.06
C ASP A 92 11.51 19.70 9.56
N THR A 93 11.66 18.91 10.63
CA THR A 93 10.57 18.07 11.13
C THR A 93 9.30 18.87 11.45
N LEU A 94 9.44 20.10 11.98
CA LEU A 94 8.28 20.96 12.28
C LEU A 94 7.53 21.37 11.01
N ASP A 95 8.27 21.71 9.95
CA ASP A 95 7.69 22.03 8.64
C ASP A 95 7.05 20.78 8.04
N ALA A 96 7.64 19.60 8.23
CA ALA A 96 7.09 18.34 7.73
C ALA A 96 5.75 18.01 8.40
N TRP A 97 5.62 18.27 9.70
CA TRP A 97 4.32 18.16 10.38
C TRP A 97 3.29 19.11 9.77
N ALA A 98 3.65 20.38 9.60
CA ALA A 98 2.75 21.38 9.01
C ALA A 98 2.36 21.02 7.58
N ALA A 99 3.30 20.56 6.76
CA ALA A 99 3.05 20.11 5.39
C ALA A 99 2.23 18.82 5.33
N ALA A 100 2.34 17.93 6.31
CA ALA A 100 1.44 16.79 6.49
C ALA A 100 0.03 17.21 6.94
N GLY A 101 -0.19 18.48 7.29
CA GLY A 101 -1.47 19.01 7.76
C GLY A 101 -1.71 18.87 9.26
N TYR A 102 -0.66 18.59 10.04
CA TYR A 102 -0.74 18.41 11.49
C TYR A 102 0.16 19.40 12.23
N TYR A 103 -0.16 19.64 13.49
CA TYR A 103 0.61 20.52 14.35
C TYR A 103 1.46 19.71 15.33
N TYR A 104 2.78 19.88 15.30
CA TYR A 104 3.70 19.18 16.20
C TYR A 104 3.47 19.58 17.67
N GLY A 105 3.21 20.85 17.92
CA GLY A 105 3.09 21.46 19.23
C GLY A 105 3.82 22.79 19.32
N GLU A 106 3.62 23.49 20.43
CA GLU A 106 4.29 24.75 20.75
C GLU A 106 5.52 24.48 21.60
N LEU A 107 6.63 25.17 21.30
CA LEU A 107 7.83 25.06 22.11
C LEU A 107 7.63 25.83 23.42
N ASP A 108 7.40 25.09 24.49
CA ASP A 108 7.22 25.60 25.84
C ASP A 108 8.54 25.50 26.62
N GLY A 109 9.21 26.64 26.74
CA GLY A 109 10.43 26.78 27.54
C GLY A 109 10.18 27.17 28.99
N ASN A 110 8.97 27.54 29.37
CA ASN A 110 8.73 28.21 30.66
C ASN A 110 8.32 27.22 31.76
N ASP A 111 7.67 26.11 31.40
CA ASP A 111 7.16 25.14 32.38
C ASP A 111 8.15 24.03 32.76
N LYS A 112 9.25 23.90 32.03
CA LYS A 112 10.23 22.81 32.27
C LYS A 112 11.64 23.35 32.37
N SER A 113 12.19 23.37 33.59
CA SER A 113 13.61 23.72 33.83
C SER A 113 14.58 22.86 33.00
N SER A 114 14.20 21.63 32.64
CA SER A 114 14.95 20.76 31.72
C SER A 114 15.04 21.30 30.30
N CYS A 115 14.12 22.18 29.90
CA CYS A 115 13.99 22.78 28.59
C CYS A 115 14.72 24.11 28.45
N VAL A 116 15.23 24.69 29.53
CA VAL A 116 16.02 25.93 29.48
C VAL A 116 17.51 25.60 29.60
N LYS A 117 18.36 26.21 28.78
CA LYS A 117 19.83 26.23 28.96
C LYS A 117 20.18 27.32 29.97
N GLY A 118 21.36 27.23 30.61
CA GLY A 118 21.79 28.19 31.65
C GLY A 118 21.89 29.67 31.21
N ASN A 119 21.67 29.98 29.93
CA ASN A 119 21.62 31.32 29.35
C ASN A 119 20.20 31.76 28.90
N GLY A 120 19.15 31.06 29.32
CA GLY A 120 17.76 31.37 28.93
C GLY A 120 17.35 30.85 27.55
N VAL A 121 18.24 30.17 26.82
CA VAL A 121 17.91 29.56 25.51
C VAL A 121 17.13 28.27 25.70
N ILE A 122 15.99 28.15 25.02
CA ILE A 122 15.15 26.94 25.08
C ILE A 122 15.82 25.81 24.26
N LYS A 123 15.83 24.60 24.81
CA LYS A 123 16.29 23.37 24.15
C LYS A 123 15.19 22.90 23.22
N ASN A 124 15.52 22.74 21.95
CA ASN A 124 14.64 22.11 20.97
C ASN A 124 14.65 20.58 21.18
N LYS A 125 13.86 20.09 22.15
CA LYS A 125 13.70 18.67 22.46
C LYS A 125 12.21 18.33 22.55
N ARG A 126 11.84 17.10 22.25
CA ARG A 126 10.44 16.65 22.23
C ARG A 126 9.71 16.92 23.54
N GLU A 127 10.35 16.70 24.69
CA GLU A 127 9.75 16.97 26.00
C GLU A 127 9.47 18.46 26.28
N CYS A 128 10.00 19.36 25.47
CA CYS A 128 9.81 20.80 25.55
C CYS A 128 8.68 21.32 24.66
N TYR A 129 7.98 20.43 23.94
CA TYR A 129 6.78 20.79 23.20
C TYR A 129 5.54 20.42 24.00
N SER A 130 4.52 21.27 23.91
CA SER A 130 3.19 21.06 24.49
C SER A 130 2.11 21.31 23.43
N GLY A 131 0.90 20.80 23.67
CA GLY A 131 -0.17 20.85 22.67
C GLY A 131 0.13 20.02 21.42
N GLY A 132 -0.32 20.49 20.26
CA GLY A 132 -0.25 19.76 19.00
C GLY A 132 -1.59 19.18 18.57
N SER A 133 -1.62 18.60 17.37
CA SER A 133 -2.79 17.86 16.89
C SER A 133 -3.09 16.67 17.80
N VAL A 134 -4.37 16.43 18.07
CA VAL A 134 -4.83 15.29 18.86
C VAL A 134 -5.31 14.16 17.97
N TYR A 135 -5.26 12.94 18.49
CA TYR A 135 -5.70 11.75 17.75
C TYR A 135 -7.18 11.81 17.36
N ALA A 136 -8.03 12.35 18.23
CA ALA A 136 -9.45 12.51 17.97
C ALA A 136 -9.78 13.35 16.72
N ASP A 137 -8.86 14.21 16.28
CA ASP A 137 -9.03 15.05 15.09
C ASP A 137 -8.52 14.39 13.80
N THR A 138 -7.97 13.18 13.90
CA THR A 138 -7.48 12.42 12.74
C THR A 138 -8.59 11.58 12.11
N PRO A 139 -8.46 11.17 10.83
CA PRO A 139 -9.38 10.22 10.22
C PRO A 139 -9.20 8.76 10.71
N LEU A 140 -8.31 8.50 11.69
CA LEU A 140 -8.05 7.17 12.22
C LEU A 140 -9.20 6.70 13.14
N PRO A 141 -9.44 5.39 13.26
CA PRO A 141 -10.54 4.88 14.06
C PRO A 141 -10.32 5.04 15.57
N GLY A 142 -11.41 5.27 16.29
CA GLY A 142 -11.42 5.36 17.75
C GLY A 142 -11.32 6.80 18.25
N SER A 143 -11.19 6.95 19.57
CA SER A 143 -11.03 8.24 20.23
C SER A 143 -9.86 8.19 21.18
N ASP A 144 -9.07 9.25 21.21
CA ASP A 144 -7.98 9.48 22.15
C ASP A 144 -7.72 10.98 22.22
N THR A 145 -7.66 11.53 23.43
CA THR A 145 -7.43 12.96 23.63
C THR A 145 -5.95 13.30 23.71
N ARG A 146 -5.08 12.30 23.74
CA ARG A 146 -3.63 12.52 23.69
C ARG A 146 -3.23 13.11 22.35
N THR A 147 -2.14 13.86 22.37
CA THR A 147 -1.57 14.45 21.16
C THR A 147 -0.91 13.36 20.32
N LEU A 148 -0.82 13.59 19.01
CA LEU A 148 -0.14 12.65 18.11
C LEU A 148 1.31 12.43 18.55
N ILE A 149 2.00 13.49 18.96
CA ILE A 149 3.38 13.39 19.43
C ILE A 149 3.48 12.58 20.72
N GLU A 150 2.53 12.67 21.65
CA GLU A 150 2.48 11.83 22.86
C GLU A 150 2.40 10.35 22.50
N ILE A 151 1.43 9.98 21.65
CA ILE A 151 1.18 8.59 21.25
C ILE A 151 2.38 8.01 20.50
N LEU A 152 2.99 8.76 19.58
CA LEU A 152 4.20 8.34 18.85
C LEU A 152 5.36 7.97 19.77
N GLY A 153 5.39 8.50 21.00
CA GLY A 153 6.42 8.16 21.98
C GLY A 153 6.11 7.01 22.91
N THR A 154 5.01 6.29 22.68
CA THR A 154 4.59 5.14 23.49
C THR A 154 4.74 3.82 22.72
N ASN A 155 4.41 2.70 23.36
CA ASN A 155 4.29 1.40 22.71
C ASN A 155 2.86 1.10 22.23
N ASP A 156 2.01 2.12 22.14
CA ASP A 156 0.63 1.99 21.70
C ASP A 156 0.55 1.54 20.23
N ILE A 157 -0.39 0.65 19.93
CA ILE A 157 -0.70 0.18 18.57
C ILE A 157 -1.00 1.34 17.62
N LYS A 158 -1.62 2.40 18.14
CA LYS A 158 -1.99 3.60 17.38
C LYS A 158 -0.79 4.29 16.76
N LYS A 159 0.42 4.13 17.33
CA LYS A 159 1.65 4.75 16.81
C LYS A 159 1.90 4.37 15.35
N HIS A 160 1.65 3.10 14.98
CA HIS A 160 1.88 2.60 13.63
C HIS A 160 0.95 3.28 12.62
N CYS A 161 -0.32 3.41 12.99
CA CYS A 161 -1.33 4.11 12.19
C CYS A 161 -1.03 5.61 12.05
N ILE A 162 -0.61 6.27 13.13
CA ILE A 162 -0.25 7.69 13.10
C ILE A 162 0.96 7.92 12.21
N THR A 163 2.00 7.08 12.32
CA THR A 163 3.20 7.18 11.47
C THR A 163 2.86 6.97 10.00
N ALA A 164 2.07 5.95 9.68
CA ALA A 164 1.62 5.72 8.31
C ALA A 164 0.80 6.91 7.77
N LEU A 165 -0.06 7.49 8.61
CA LEU A 165 -0.88 8.64 8.27
C LEU A 165 -0.02 9.87 7.96
N LEU A 166 0.97 10.18 8.81
CA LEU A 166 1.87 11.32 8.60
C LEU A 166 2.65 11.18 7.29
N ASN A 167 3.17 9.99 7.00
CA ASN A 167 3.84 9.70 5.72
C ASN A 167 2.89 9.83 4.53
N ALA A 168 1.68 9.27 4.61
CA ALA A 168 0.70 9.37 3.53
C ALA A 168 0.26 10.81 3.28
N SER A 169 -0.03 11.56 4.35
CA SER A 169 -0.45 12.96 4.25
C SER A 169 0.65 13.86 3.71
N LEU A 170 1.91 13.70 4.17
CA LEU A 170 3.01 14.48 3.62
C LEU A 170 3.19 14.18 2.12
N SER A 171 3.07 12.91 1.71
CA SER A 171 3.23 12.50 0.32
C SER A 171 2.17 13.12 -0.58
N GLU A 172 0.90 13.03 -0.17
CA GLU A 172 -0.23 13.59 -0.91
C GLU A 172 -0.20 15.13 -0.96
N ASN A 173 0.25 15.79 0.11
CA ASN A 173 0.23 17.25 0.20
C ASN A 173 1.42 17.93 -0.49
N THR A 174 2.59 17.29 -0.52
CA THR A 174 3.82 17.92 -1.03
C THR A 174 4.21 17.45 -2.43
N GLY A 175 3.84 16.22 -2.82
CA GLY A 175 4.31 15.60 -4.07
C GLY A 175 5.84 15.41 -4.16
N GLY A 176 6.59 15.78 -3.11
CA GLY A 176 8.05 15.70 -3.06
C GLY A 176 8.58 14.31 -2.75
N PHE A 177 7.70 13.40 -2.29
CA PHE A 177 7.97 11.98 -2.19
C PHE A 177 6.66 11.20 -2.36
N ASN A 178 6.77 9.96 -2.85
CA ASN A 178 5.62 9.07 -3.00
C ASN A 178 5.68 7.97 -1.93
N TYR A 179 4.85 8.08 -0.91
CA TYR A 179 4.69 7.03 0.08
C TYR A 179 3.95 5.83 -0.51
N VAL A 180 4.23 4.64 0.03
CA VAL A 180 3.66 3.38 -0.48
C VAL A 180 2.14 3.25 -0.23
N LEU A 181 1.61 3.97 0.76
CA LEU A 181 0.18 3.99 1.09
C LEU A 181 -0.42 5.38 0.89
N THR A 182 -1.68 5.44 0.44
CA THR A 182 -2.49 6.66 0.47
C THR A 182 -3.15 6.84 1.84
N VAL A 183 -3.62 8.06 2.14
CA VAL A 183 -4.32 8.36 3.41
C VAL A 183 -5.54 7.44 3.57
N ASN A 184 -6.31 7.25 2.49
CA ASN A 184 -7.48 6.37 2.49
C ASN A 184 -7.12 4.90 2.75
N GLN A 185 -5.98 4.43 2.22
CA GLN A 185 -5.50 3.06 2.50
C GLN A 185 -5.10 2.91 3.96
N VAL A 186 -4.38 3.89 4.54
CA VAL A 186 -4.00 3.87 5.96
C VAL A 186 -5.24 3.82 6.84
N VAL A 187 -6.21 4.72 6.61
CA VAL A 187 -7.46 4.76 7.38
C VAL A 187 -8.20 3.43 7.26
N GLY A 188 -8.31 2.89 6.05
CA GLY A 188 -9.01 1.63 5.81
C GLY A 188 -8.32 0.41 6.42
N LEU A 189 -6.99 0.38 6.45
CA LEU A 189 -6.22 -0.67 7.13
C LEU A 189 -6.40 -0.58 8.65
N CYS A 190 -6.30 0.61 9.21
CA CYS A 190 -6.38 0.83 10.65
C CYS A 190 -7.79 0.58 11.20
N ASN A 191 -8.84 0.85 10.42
CA ASN A 191 -10.23 0.59 10.81
C ASN A 191 -10.73 -0.83 10.44
N GLY A 192 -9.92 -1.62 9.74
CA GLY A 192 -10.22 -2.99 9.34
C GLY A 192 -11.14 -3.13 8.12
N SER A 193 -11.51 -2.04 7.45
CA SER A 193 -12.27 -2.08 6.19
C SER A 193 -11.44 -2.59 5.02
N ILE A 194 -10.11 -2.47 5.10
CA ILE A 194 -9.15 -3.03 4.15
C ILE A 194 -8.39 -4.17 4.86
N PRO A 195 -8.38 -5.39 4.32
CA PRO A 195 -7.61 -6.47 4.91
C PRO A 195 -6.11 -6.21 4.78
N VAL A 196 -5.35 -6.58 5.82
CA VAL A 196 -3.88 -6.46 5.81
C VAL A 196 -3.30 -7.43 4.76
N PRO A 197 -2.47 -6.96 3.82
CA PRO A 197 -1.87 -7.82 2.81
C PRO A 197 -0.91 -8.86 3.41
N GLY A 198 -0.77 -10.00 2.72
CA GLY A 198 0.30 -10.96 2.99
C GLY A 198 0.19 -11.74 4.30
N GLY A 199 -0.96 -11.72 4.99
CA GLY A 199 -1.17 -12.44 6.24
C GLY A 199 -0.35 -11.90 7.42
N LEU A 200 0.25 -10.72 7.27
CA LEU A 200 0.97 -10.03 8.34
C LEU A 200 0.00 -9.43 9.36
N SER A 201 0.49 -9.18 10.57
CA SER A 201 -0.22 -8.27 11.48
C SER A 201 -0.20 -6.86 10.92
N LEU A 202 -1.22 -6.04 11.25
CA LEU A 202 -1.29 -4.64 10.83
C LEU A 202 0.01 -3.89 11.15
N ASN A 203 0.54 -4.06 12.36
CA ASN A 203 1.77 -3.37 12.76
C ASN A 203 2.97 -3.78 11.93
N ASN A 204 3.17 -5.09 11.72
CA ASN A 204 4.34 -5.56 10.97
C ASN A 204 4.25 -5.09 9.52
N PHE A 205 3.05 -5.05 8.96
CA PHE A 205 2.82 -4.50 7.64
C PHE A 205 3.16 -3.00 7.61
N LEU A 206 2.62 -2.20 8.53
CA LEU A 206 2.91 -0.77 8.58
C LEU A 206 4.40 -0.49 8.85
N ASP A 207 5.04 -1.21 9.77
CA ASP A 207 6.48 -1.10 10.07
C ASP A 207 7.35 -1.37 8.84
N SER A 208 6.90 -2.21 7.90
CA SER A 208 7.63 -2.48 6.66
C SER A 208 7.60 -1.33 5.65
N THR A 209 6.77 -0.32 5.87
CA THR A 209 6.59 0.81 4.93
C THR A 209 7.51 1.99 5.21
N TRP A 210 8.34 1.96 6.25
CA TRP A 210 9.23 3.07 6.62
C TRP A 210 10.58 2.58 7.14
N ILE A 211 11.52 3.53 7.28
CA ILE A 211 12.87 3.33 7.83
C ILE A 211 13.14 4.15 9.08
#